data_AF-A0A2U9CWN1-F1
#
_entry.id   AF-A0A2U9CWN1-F1
#
_cell.length_a   1.000
_cell.length_b   1.000
_cell.length_c   1.000
_cell.angle_alpha   90.00
_cell.angle_beta   90.00
_cell.angle_gamma   90.00
#
_symmetry.space_group_name_H-M   'P 1'
#
loop_
_entity.id
_entity.type
_entity.pdbx_description
1 polymer ?
#
loop_
_entity_poly.entity_id
_entity_poly.type
_entity_poly.pdbx_seq_one_letter_code
_entity_poly.pdbx_strand_id
1 'polypeptide(L)'
;MWSANIEKDSFTDILNYKAFTVIPPNPKKRSEIQRKAEAELAALEELRLSRAMAYVSINPSSVGGCMSLEEVRLKQQQEMMQAKRKQKTTKKLATEQTSVVTS
;
A
#
# COMPACT_ATOMS: atom_id res chain seq x y z
N MET A 1 -35.33 32.37 -0.93
CA MET A 1 -34.20 33.23 -0.48
C MET A 1 -33.20 32.34 0.21
N TRP A 2 -32.04 32.12 -0.40
CA TRP A 2 -30.96 31.33 0.18
C TRP A 2 -30.04 32.29 0.92
N SER A 3 -30.17 32.35 2.24
CA SER A 3 -29.29 33.15 3.08
C SER A 3 -27.92 32.49 3.10
N ALA A 4 -26.94 33.09 2.42
CA ALA A 4 -25.55 32.67 2.53
C ALA A 4 -25.03 33.06 3.93
N ASN A 5 -24.85 32.07 4.81
CA ASN A 5 -24.08 32.22 6.03
C ASN A 5 -22.61 32.38 5.63
N ILE A 6 -22.20 33.63 5.39
CA ILE A 6 -20.80 34.01 5.23
C ILE A 6 -20.21 34.04 6.64
N GLU A 7 -19.61 32.93 7.05
CA GLU A 7 -18.77 32.87 8.23
C GLU A 7 -17.65 33.90 8.01
N LYS A 8 -17.73 35.04 8.72
CA LYS A 8 -16.69 36.07 8.71
C LYS A 8 -15.47 35.47 9.42
N ASP A 9 -14.64 34.77 8.66
CA ASP A 9 -13.30 34.42 9.13
C ASP A 9 -12.55 35.71 9.42
N SER A 10 -12.25 35.93 10.70
CA SER A 10 -11.46 37.03 11.25
C SER A 10 -9.98 36.89 10.87
N PHE A 11 -9.70 36.77 9.58
CA PHE A 11 -8.38 36.44 9.05
C PHE A 11 -7.67 37.64 8.41
N THR A 12 -8.30 38.81 8.37
CA THR A 12 -7.80 39.93 7.55
C THR A 12 -7.44 41.15 8.37
N ASP A 13 -6.50 41.01 9.30
CA ASP A 13 -5.59 42.12 9.59
C ASP A 13 -4.41 41.99 8.62
N ILE A 14 -4.70 42.30 7.36
CA ILE A 14 -3.70 42.36 6.30
C ILE A 14 -2.75 43.51 6.66
N LEU A 15 -1.55 43.17 7.12
CA LEU A 15 -0.53 44.17 7.41
C LEU A 15 0.02 44.69 6.08
N ASN A 16 -0.47 45.85 5.66
CA ASN A 16 -0.06 46.52 4.44
C ASN A 16 1.14 47.44 4.70
N TYR A 17 2.31 47.05 4.21
CA TYR A 17 3.55 47.81 4.33
C TYR A 17 3.89 48.49 3.00
N LYS A 18 3.06 49.41 2.48
CA LYS A 18 3.23 50.26 1.25
C LYS A 18 3.77 49.58 -0.02
N ALA A 19 4.92 48.90 0.04
CA ALA A 19 5.58 48.08 -0.98
C ALA A 19 5.16 46.59 -0.97
N PHE A 20 4.70 46.00 0.15
CA PHE A 20 4.22 44.60 0.17
C PHE A 20 3.13 44.33 1.21
N THR A 21 2.42 43.22 0.99
CA THR A 21 1.31 42.76 1.82
C THR A 21 1.70 41.49 2.56
N VAL A 22 1.59 41.49 3.89
CA VAL A 22 1.80 40.28 4.70
C VAL A 22 0.44 39.68 5.05
N ILE A 23 0.26 38.41 4.67
CA ILE A 23 -0.91 37.61 5.04
C ILE A 23 -0.49 36.71 6.20
N PRO A 24 -0.97 36.94 7.44
CA PRO A 24 -0.65 36.08 8.58
C PRO A 24 -1.13 34.64 8.34
N PRO A 25 -0.57 33.61 8.98
CA PRO A 25 -1.08 32.25 8.87
C PRO A 25 -2.42 32.08 9.58
N ASN A 26 -3.40 31.41 8.96
CA ASN A 26 -4.75 31.28 9.52
C ASN A 26 -4.74 30.34 10.75
N PRO A 27 -5.07 30.84 11.96
CA PRO A 27 -5.00 30.04 13.17
C PRO A 27 -6.04 28.91 13.19
N LYS A 28 -7.27 29.14 12.69
CA LYS A 28 -8.30 28.11 12.60
C LYS A 28 -7.84 26.96 11.70
N LYS A 29 -7.39 27.29 10.48
CA LYS A 29 -6.87 26.28 9.52
C LYS A 29 -5.68 25.53 10.10
N ARG A 30 -4.78 26.22 10.80
CA ARG A 30 -3.65 25.60 11.49
C ARG A 30 -4.12 24.57 12.52
N SER A 31 -5.06 24.96 13.40
CA SER A 31 -5.61 24.05 14.41
C SER A 31 -6.37 22.87 13.80
N GLU A 32 -7.10 23.08 12.71
CA GLU A 32 -7.79 22.00 11.99
C GLU A 32 -6.82 20.99 11.38
N ILE A 33 -5.74 21.46 10.74
CA ILE A 33 -4.69 20.60 10.17
C ILE A 33 -4.01 19.82 11.29
N GLN A 34 -3.67 20.49 12.40
CA GLN A 34 -3.04 19.84 13.55
C GLN A 34 -3.93 18.74 14.14
N ARG A 35 -5.22 19.03 14.36
CA ARG A 35 -6.19 18.04 14.85
C ARG A 35 -6.31 16.84 13.92
N LYS A 36 -6.31 17.06 12.60
CA LYS A 36 -6.34 15.98 11.61
C LYS A 36 -5.10 15.11 11.68
N ALA A 37 -3.91 15.73 11.77
CA ALA A 37 -2.65 15.01 11.89
C ALA A 37 -2.59 14.17 13.17
N GLU A 38 -3.03 14.73 14.30
CA GLU A 38 -3.10 14.01 15.59
C GLU A 38 -4.06 12.82 15.52
N ALA A 39 -5.23 12.99 14.90
CA ALA A 39 -6.20 11.91 14.72
C ALA A 39 -5.68 10.78 13.82
N GLU A 40 -5.00 11.12 12.72
CA GLU A 40 -4.38 10.13 11.82
C GLU A 40 -3.27 9.34 12.51
N LEU A 41 -2.43 10.03 13.31
CA LEU A 41 -1.37 9.39 14.08
C LEU A 41 -1.96 8.39 15.09
N ALA A 42 -3.01 8.79 15.82
CA ALA A 42 -3.70 7.90 16.75
C ALA A 42 -4.33 6.67 16.05
N ALA A 43 -5.00 6.87 14.91
CA ALA A 43 -5.58 5.78 14.13
C ALA A 43 -4.51 4.82 13.57
N LEU A 44 -3.34 5.34 13.17
CA LEU A 44 -2.20 4.52 12.73
C LEU A 44 -1.66 3.65 13.87
N GLU A 45 -1.58 4.19 15.09
CA GLU A 45 -1.15 3.41 16.26
C GLU A 45 -2.17 2.33 16.62
N GLU A 46 -3.47 2.65 16.63
CA GLU A 46 -4.55 1.66 16.81
C GLU A 46 -4.50 0.57 15.74
N LEU A 47 -4.32 0.94 14.47
CA LEU A 47 -4.16 -0.01 13.38
C LEU A 47 -2.90 -0.87 13.59
N ARG A 48 -1.78 -0.28 14.03
CA ARG A 48 -0.55 -1.02 14.31
C ARG A 48 -0.76 -2.02 15.44
N LEU A 49 -1.50 -1.68 16.49
CA LEU A 49 -1.79 -2.56 17.62
C LEU A 49 -2.80 -3.66 17.26
N SER A 50 -3.84 -3.34 16.50
CA SER A 50 -4.85 -4.30 16.03
C SER A 50 -4.33 -5.23 14.93
N ARG A 51 -3.47 -4.72 14.03
CA ARG A 51 -2.81 -5.47 12.95
C ARG A 51 -1.48 -6.06 13.35
N ALA A 52 -0.96 -5.77 14.54
CA ALA A 52 0.20 -6.45 15.08
C ALA A 52 -0.14 -7.93 15.22
N MET A 53 0.07 -8.68 14.14
CA MET A 53 0.22 -10.12 14.20
C MET A 53 1.44 -10.32 15.07
N ALA A 54 1.23 -10.79 16.31
CA ALA A 54 2.31 -11.36 17.09
C ALA A 54 3.07 -12.30 16.15
N TYR A 55 4.41 -12.22 16.13
CA TYR A 55 5.20 -13.15 15.33
C TYR A 55 4.80 -14.57 15.72
N VAL A 56 4.00 -15.21 14.88
CA VAL A 56 3.47 -16.56 15.13
C VAL A 56 4.59 -17.52 14.76
N SER A 57 5.46 -17.79 15.72
CA SER A 57 6.44 -18.87 15.65
C SER A 57 5.73 -20.18 16.00
N ILE A 58 4.99 -20.72 15.05
CA ILE A 58 4.42 -22.07 15.17
C ILE A 58 5.38 -23.07 14.53
N ASN A 59 5.63 -24.16 15.24
CA ASN A 59 6.30 -25.31 14.65
C ASN A 59 5.40 -25.83 13.52
N PRO A 60 5.95 -26.12 12.33
CA PRO A 60 5.15 -26.65 11.23
C PRO A 60 4.51 -27.97 11.66
N SER A 61 3.17 -28.02 11.66
CA SER A 61 2.41 -29.24 11.92
C SER A 61 2.23 -30.05 10.63
N SER A 62 2.06 -31.37 10.75
CA SER A 62 1.70 -32.21 9.62
C SER A 62 0.34 -31.79 9.05
N VAL A 63 0.29 -31.59 7.73
CA VAL A 63 -0.94 -31.26 6.98
C VAL A 63 -1.57 -32.54 6.42
N GLY A 64 -1.87 -33.49 7.30
CA GLY A 64 -2.42 -34.80 6.93
C GLY A 64 -1.39 -35.76 6.31
N GLY A 65 -1.38 -37.01 6.77
CA GLY A 65 -0.36 -38.00 6.37
C GLY A 65 0.99 -37.81 7.08
N CYS A 66 2.04 -38.50 6.59
CA CYS A 66 3.37 -38.51 7.19
C CYS A 66 4.28 -37.34 6.78
N MET A 67 3.81 -36.41 5.94
CA MET A 67 4.64 -35.32 5.42
C MET A 67 4.45 -34.03 6.22
N SER A 68 5.56 -33.36 6.52
CA SER A 68 5.58 -32.03 7.11
C SER A 68 5.17 -30.95 6.10
N LEU A 69 4.68 -29.82 6.60
CA LEU A 69 4.34 -28.64 5.79
C LEU A 69 5.54 -28.15 4.95
N GLU A 70 6.76 -28.26 5.48
CA GLU A 70 7.98 -27.86 4.77
C GLU A 70 8.24 -28.78 3.56
N GLU A 71 8.09 -30.09 3.73
CA GLU A 71 8.22 -31.05 2.64
C GLU A 71 7.14 -30.84 1.56
N VAL A 72 5.91 -30.55 1.97
CA VAL A 72 4.82 -30.22 1.03
C VAL A 72 5.15 -28.96 0.23
N ARG A 73 5.66 -27.91 0.90
CA ARG A 73 6.04 -26.65 0.25
C ARG A 73 7.20 -26.84 -0.72
N LEU A 74 8.22 -27.60 -0.33
CA LEU A 74 9.38 -27.90 -1.17
C LEU A 74 8.96 -28.68 -2.43
N LYS A 75 8.11 -29.69 -2.26
CA LYS A 75 7.57 -30.49 -3.37
C LYS A 75 6.80 -29.62 -4.37
N GLN A 76 5.91 -28.76 -3.90
CA GLN A 76 5.16 -27.83 -4.75
C GLN A 76 6.09 -26.87 -5.51
N GLN A 77 7.13 -26.34 -4.86
CA GLN A 77 8.11 -25.48 -5.53
C GLN A 77 8.87 -26.23 -6.63
N GLN A 78 9.29 -27.47 -6.37
CA GLN A 78 10.00 -28.30 -7.34
C GLN A 78 9.12 -28.62 -8.55
N GLU A 79 7.86 -29.01 -8.33
CA GLU A 79 6.87 -29.26 -9.39
C GLU A 79 6.64 -28.00 -10.24
N MET A 80 6.45 -26.84 -9.60
CA MET A 80 6.30 -25.56 -10.30
C MET A 80 7.52 -25.24 -11.17
N MET A 81 8.73 -25.45 -10.65
CA MET A 81 9.97 -25.20 -11.38
C MET A 81 10.12 -26.14 -12.58
N GLN A 82 9.77 -27.42 -12.44
CA GLN A 82 9.77 -28.37 -13.55
C GLN A 82 8.72 -28.01 -14.60
N ALA A 83 7.51 -27.64 -14.19
CA ALA A 83 6.45 -27.19 -15.11
C ALA A 83 6.88 -25.94 -15.90
N LYS A 84 7.48 -24.96 -15.23
CA LYS A 84 8.05 -23.76 -15.88
C LYS A 84 9.13 -24.11 -16.90
N ARG A 85 10.03 -25.04 -16.58
CA ARG A 85 11.07 -25.52 -17.51
C ARG A 85 10.45 -26.18 -18.74
N LYS A 86 9.50 -27.11 -18.53
CA LYS A 86 8.77 -27.79 -19.61
C LYS A 86 8.03 -26.81 -20.52
N GLN A 87 7.37 -25.81 -19.97
CA GLN A 87 6.68 -24.79 -20.74
C GLN A 87 7.65 -23.91 -21.56
N LYS A 88 8.82 -23.58 -21.00
CA LYS A 88 9.85 -22.83 -21.74
C LYS A 88 10.40 -23.64 -22.91
N THR A 89 10.63 -24.94 -22.74
CA THR A 89 11.07 -25.82 -23.84
C THR A 89 10.01 -25.95 -24.93
N THR A 90 8.73 -26.12 -24.58
CA THR A 90 7.66 -26.21 -25.59
C THR A 90 7.46 -24.90 -26.35
N LYS A 91 7.57 -23.76 -25.67
CA LYS A 91 7.53 -22.43 -26.32
C LYS A 91 8.70 -22.22 -27.29
N LYS A 92 9.92 -22.64 -26.94
CA LYS A 92 11.09 -22.55 -27.82
C LYS A 92 10.95 -23.39 -29.09
N LEU A 93 10.51 -24.65 -28.94
CA LEU A 93 10.25 -25.56 -30.06
C LEU A 93 9.16 -25.00 -31.00
N ALA A 94 8.11 -24.38 -30.45
CA ALA A 94 7.05 -23.78 -31.26
C ALA A 94 7.56 -22.55 -32.05
N THR A 95 8.43 -21.72 -31.47
CA THR A 95 8.99 -20.54 -32.15
C THR A 95 9.96 -20.91 -33.27
N GLU A 96 10.79 -21.96 -33.11
CA GLU A 96 11.68 -22.43 -34.19
C GLU A 96 10.91 -23.06 -35.36
N GLN A 97 9.80 -23.76 -35.12
CA GLN A 97 9.00 -24.33 -36.21
C GLN A 97 8.27 -23.25 -37.04
N THR A 98 7.95 -22.10 -36.43
CA THR A 98 7.33 -20.98 -37.16
C THR A 98 8.30 -20.14 -37.98
N SER A 99 9.61 -20.14 -37.68
CA SER A 99 10.59 -19.37 -38.47
C SER A 99 11.08 -20.09 -39.73
N VAL A 100 10.97 -21.42 -39.79
CA VAL A 100 11.42 -22.22 -40.96
C VAL A 100 10.40 -22.21 -42.11
N VAL A 101 9.14 -21.84 -41.87
CA VAL A 101 8.07 -21.82 -42.90
C VAL A 101 7.92 -20.44 -43.57
N THR A 102 8.59 -19.40 -43.06
CA THR A 102 8.63 -18.07 -43.67
C THR A 102 10.08 -17.64 -43.90
N SER A 103 10.74 -18.24 -44.89
CA SER A 103 11.95 -17.73 -45.55
C SER A 103 12.01 -18.25 -46.97
#